data_AF-A0A1J5ITY5-F1
#
_entry.id   AF-A0A1J5ITY5-F1
#
_cell.length_a   1.000
_cell.length_b   1.000
_cell.length_c   1.000
_cell.angle_alpha   90.00
_cell.angle_beta   90.00
_cell.angle_gamma   90.00
#
_symmetry.space_group_name_H-M   'P 1'
#
loop_
_entity.id
_entity.type
_entity.pdbx_description
1 polymer ?
#
loop_
_entity_poly.entity_id
_entity_poly.type
_entity_poly.pdbx_seq_one_letter_code
_entity_poly.pdbx_strand_id
1 'polypeptide(L)'
;MRKTLMIAAASAFLFSGLAATEALAAGAEKKCKSCHNFSEKHKVGPGLKGIVGMKAGKQDGFKYSDDLASATFTWDDASLRTWMCNSKDAIKELTGNAKAKTKMAPQKICDAAAQDEVIAALKAI
;
A
#
# COMPACT_ATOMS: atom_id res chain seq x y z
N MET A 1 6.72 67.05 21.26
CA MET A 1 5.62 66.73 20.31
C MET A 1 6.22 66.34 18.97
N ARG A 2 6.22 65.03 18.66
CA ARG A 2 6.02 64.48 17.31
C ARG A 2 5.86 62.96 17.46
N LYS A 3 4.63 62.52 17.17
CA LYS A 3 4.16 61.14 17.15
C LYS A 3 4.84 60.38 16.01
N THR A 4 4.87 59.05 16.16
CA THR A 4 4.87 57.93 15.17
C THR A 4 6.06 56.99 15.35
N LEU A 5 5.96 55.67 15.32
CA LEU A 5 4.87 54.69 15.25
C LEU A 5 5.56 53.35 15.63
N MET A 6 4.89 52.51 16.41
CA MET A 6 5.29 51.11 16.58
C MET A 6 5.12 50.37 15.25
N ILE A 7 6.12 49.58 14.84
CA ILE A 7 5.93 48.47 13.90
C ILE A 7 6.63 47.25 14.48
N ALA A 8 5.84 46.38 15.10
CA ALA A 8 6.23 45.01 15.40
C ALA A 8 6.25 44.23 14.08
N ALA A 9 7.43 43.81 13.61
CA ALA A 9 7.53 42.84 12.54
C ALA A 9 7.53 41.44 13.16
N ALA A 10 6.35 40.82 13.18
CA ALA A 10 6.14 39.45 13.61
C ALA A 10 6.89 38.48 12.67
N SER A 11 7.55 37.51 13.29
CA SER A 11 8.32 36.43 12.68
C SER A 11 7.49 35.63 11.67
N ALA A 12 7.89 35.65 10.40
CA ALA A 12 7.40 34.70 9.41
C ALA A 12 8.26 33.42 9.48
N PHE A 13 7.88 32.50 10.37
CA PHE A 13 8.30 31.11 10.28
C PHE A 13 7.65 30.51 9.04
N LEU A 14 8.39 30.44 7.94
CA LEU A 14 7.99 29.68 6.75
C LEU A 14 8.10 28.19 7.09
N PHE A 15 7.09 27.67 7.78
CA PHE A 15 6.85 26.25 7.87
C PHE A 15 6.32 25.82 6.49
N SER A 16 7.23 25.38 5.60
CA SER A 16 6.87 24.66 4.37
C SER A 16 6.31 23.28 4.75
N GLY A 17 5.11 23.29 5.34
CA GLY A 17 4.29 22.13 5.55
C GLY A 17 3.20 22.07 4.49
N LEU A 18 3.23 20.98 3.72
CA LEU A 18 2.10 20.34 3.08
C LEU A 18 1.54 20.95 1.78
N ALA A 19 1.86 20.29 0.66
CA ALA A 19 0.93 20.11 -0.47
C ALA A 19 1.32 18.85 -1.26
N ALA A 20 1.21 17.68 -0.64
CA ALA A 20 1.10 16.42 -1.38
C ALA A 20 -0.38 16.04 -1.45
N THR A 21 -1.22 16.91 -2.00
CA THR A 21 -2.62 16.60 -2.25
C THR A 21 -2.78 16.21 -3.72
N GLU A 22 -3.04 14.91 -3.90
CA GLU A 22 -3.98 14.38 -4.89
C GLU A 22 -3.61 14.51 -6.37
N ALA A 23 -2.64 13.68 -6.80
CA ALA A 23 -2.61 13.19 -8.19
C ALA A 23 -1.86 11.85 -8.34
N LEU A 24 -1.98 10.90 -7.40
CA LEU A 24 -1.50 9.52 -7.62
C LEU A 24 -2.62 8.66 -8.25
N ALA A 25 -3.22 9.13 -9.35
CA ALA A 25 -4.32 8.43 -10.02
C ALA A 25 -3.97 7.92 -11.42
N ALA A 26 -2.68 7.91 -11.77
CA ALA A 26 -2.19 7.24 -12.97
C ALA A 26 -1.01 6.29 -12.77
N GLY A 27 -0.81 5.78 -11.55
CA GLY A 27 0.33 4.93 -11.20
C GLY A 27 0.14 3.44 -11.48
N ALA A 28 1.15 2.68 -11.07
CA ALA A 28 1.21 1.22 -11.21
C ALA A 28 0.03 0.47 -10.53
N GLU A 29 -0.71 1.13 -9.63
CA GLU A 29 -1.83 0.54 -8.88
C GLU A 29 -3.06 0.26 -9.76
N LYS A 30 -3.14 0.85 -10.95
CA LYS A 30 -4.18 0.57 -11.94
C LYS A 30 -4.29 -0.91 -12.29
N LYS A 31 -3.17 -1.64 -12.31
CA LYS A 31 -3.15 -3.09 -12.56
C LYS A 31 -3.96 -3.86 -11.51
N CYS A 32 -3.90 -3.40 -10.25
CA CYS A 32 -4.57 -4.04 -9.12
C CYS A 32 -6.09 -3.88 -9.18
N LYS A 33 -6.60 -2.77 -9.73
CA LYS A 33 -8.04 -2.44 -9.82
C LYS A 33 -8.83 -3.43 -10.70
N SER A 34 -8.15 -4.19 -11.55
CA SER A 34 -8.77 -5.27 -12.33
C SER A 34 -9.34 -6.38 -11.42
N CYS A 35 -8.61 -6.74 -10.36
CA CYS A 35 -8.98 -7.84 -9.46
C CYS A 35 -9.43 -7.38 -8.07
N HIS A 36 -9.00 -6.21 -7.62
CA HIS A 36 -9.24 -5.72 -6.26
C HIS A 36 -10.02 -4.42 -6.24
N ASN A 37 -10.80 -4.20 -5.17
CA ASN A 37 -11.27 -2.87 -4.83
C ASN A 37 -10.30 -2.23 -3.85
N PHE A 38 -10.10 -0.92 -3.99
CA PHE A 38 -9.37 -0.07 -3.04
C PHE A 38 -10.34 0.39 -1.93
N SER A 39 -11.10 -0.58 -1.41
CA SER A 39 -12.07 -0.47 -0.32
C SER A 39 -12.12 -1.81 0.41
N GLU A 40 -12.98 -1.96 1.41
CA GLU A 40 -13.17 -3.23 2.13
C GLU A 40 -13.88 -4.29 1.26
N LYS A 41 -14.64 -3.86 0.24
CA LYS A 41 -15.44 -4.75 -0.60
C LYS A 41 -14.54 -5.70 -1.40
N HIS A 42 -14.80 -7.00 -1.34
CA HIS A 42 -14.09 -7.98 -2.15
C HIS A 42 -14.54 -7.96 -3.63
N LYS A 43 -13.67 -8.44 -4.52
CA LYS A 43 -13.95 -8.62 -5.95
C LYS A 43 -13.42 -9.99 -6.38
N VAL A 44 -12.47 -10.04 -7.32
CA VAL A 44 -11.75 -11.29 -7.67
C VAL A 44 -10.74 -11.61 -6.56
N GLY A 45 -10.05 -10.58 -6.07
CA GLY A 45 -9.23 -10.60 -4.87
C GLY A 45 -9.93 -9.94 -3.68
N PRO A 46 -9.31 -9.97 -2.48
CA PRO A 46 -9.82 -9.27 -1.31
C PRO A 46 -9.83 -7.75 -1.48
N GLY A 47 -10.56 -7.06 -0.61
CA GLY A 47 -10.51 -5.59 -0.53
C GLY A 47 -9.18 -5.13 0.04
N LEU A 48 -8.63 -4.02 -0.46
CA LEU A 48 -7.27 -3.58 -0.11
C LEU A 48 -7.19 -2.45 0.92
N LYS A 49 -8.34 -1.92 1.36
CA LYS A 49 -8.37 -0.87 2.38
C LYS A 49 -7.79 -1.38 3.70
N GLY A 50 -6.86 -0.59 4.27
CA GLY A 50 -6.16 -0.95 5.51
C GLY A 50 -5.29 -2.21 5.43
N ILE A 51 -4.94 -2.72 4.24
CA ILE A 51 -4.17 -3.96 4.10
C ILE A 51 -2.75 -3.86 4.67
N VAL A 52 -2.15 -2.67 4.63
CA VAL A 52 -0.79 -2.43 5.14
C VAL A 52 -0.80 -2.57 6.67
N GLY A 53 0.03 -3.48 7.18
CA GLY A 53 0.09 -3.85 8.59
C GLY A 53 -0.88 -4.96 9.01
N MET A 54 -1.76 -5.45 8.13
CA MET A 54 -2.62 -6.60 8.43
C MET A 54 -1.89 -7.94 8.27
N LYS A 55 -2.29 -8.92 9.09
CA LYS A 55 -1.88 -10.32 8.91
C LYS A 55 -2.40 -10.87 7.58
N ALA A 56 -1.55 -11.59 6.86
CA ALA A 56 -1.90 -12.14 5.57
C ALA A 56 -3.02 -13.18 5.64
N GLY A 57 -3.97 -13.08 4.71
CA GLY A 57 -5.03 -14.08 4.54
C GLY A 57 -6.10 -14.11 5.63
N LYS A 58 -6.30 -13.02 6.39
CA LYS A 58 -7.21 -12.98 7.56
C LYS A 58 -8.46 -12.12 7.40
N GLN A 59 -8.72 -11.52 6.23
CA GLN A 59 -9.95 -10.74 6.06
C GLN A 59 -11.17 -11.67 6.00
N ASP A 60 -12.15 -11.39 6.85
CA ASP A 60 -13.41 -12.12 6.91
C ASP A 60 -14.17 -12.00 5.58
N GLY A 61 -14.85 -13.08 5.20
CA GLY A 61 -15.68 -13.10 3.99
C GLY A 61 -14.93 -13.30 2.67
N PHE A 62 -13.59 -13.38 2.67
CA PHE A 62 -12.81 -13.73 1.47
C PHE A 62 -12.24 -15.15 1.53
N LYS A 63 -12.39 -15.92 0.44
CA LYS A 63 -11.84 -17.28 0.33
C LYS A 63 -10.41 -17.28 -0.21
N TYR A 64 -9.43 -17.26 0.70
CA TYR A 64 -8.00 -17.36 0.38
C TYR A 64 -7.58 -18.74 -0.16
N SER A 65 -6.33 -18.86 -0.64
CA SER A 65 -5.68 -20.17 -0.76
C SER A 65 -5.31 -20.67 0.63
N ASP A 66 -5.20 -21.99 0.80
CA ASP A 66 -4.93 -22.60 2.10
C ASP A 66 -3.61 -22.11 2.71
N ASP A 67 -2.56 -21.99 1.89
CA ASP A 67 -1.26 -21.47 2.34
C ASP A 67 -1.32 -20.00 2.77
N LEU A 68 -2.04 -19.15 2.04
CA LEU A 68 -2.16 -17.73 2.39
C LEU A 68 -3.08 -17.55 3.61
N ALA A 69 -4.14 -18.37 3.73
CA ALA A 69 -5.00 -18.40 4.91
C ALA A 69 -4.26 -18.86 6.16
N SER A 70 -3.23 -19.70 6.01
CA SER A 70 -2.41 -20.23 7.12
C SER A 70 -1.18 -19.38 7.39
N ALA A 71 -0.91 -18.37 6.56
CA ALA A 71 0.27 -17.53 6.67
C ALA A 71 0.30 -16.78 8.02
N THR A 72 1.52 -16.57 8.50
CA THR A 72 1.82 -15.89 9.78
C THR A 72 2.48 -14.53 9.59
N PHE A 73 2.86 -14.18 8.35
CA PHE A 73 3.48 -12.89 8.03
C PHE A 73 2.45 -11.76 7.95
N THR A 74 2.96 -10.54 8.03
CA THR A 74 2.21 -9.27 7.96
C THR A 74 2.53 -8.56 6.65
N TRP A 75 1.55 -7.86 6.09
CA TRP A 75 1.75 -7.00 4.91
C TRP A 75 2.45 -5.69 5.27
N ASP A 76 3.76 -5.75 5.45
CA ASP A 76 4.64 -4.58 5.48
C ASP A 76 5.16 -4.19 4.09
N ASP A 77 5.95 -3.12 3.99
CA ASP A 77 6.50 -2.65 2.72
C ASP A 77 7.35 -3.73 2.03
N ALA A 78 8.15 -4.49 2.78
CA ALA A 78 9.05 -5.50 2.21
C ALA A 78 8.27 -6.69 1.60
N SER A 79 7.34 -7.26 2.36
CA SER A 79 6.48 -8.35 1.91
C SER A 79 5.60 -7.93 0.72
N LEU A 80 5.08 -6.70 0.71
CA LEU A 80 4.32 -6.15 -0.41
C LEU A 80 5.18 -6.03 -1.68
N ARG A 81 6.43 -5.56 -1.57
CA ARG A 81 7.36 -5.49 -2.73
C ARG A 81 7.59 -6.85 -3.33
N THR A 82 7.98 -7.84 -2.51
CA THR A 82 8.21 -9.21 -2.98
C THR A 82 6.95 -9.78 -3.63
N TRP A 83 5.79 -9.56 -3.01
CA TRP A 83 4.50 -10.04 -3.50
C TRP A 83 4.07 -9.42 -4.85
N MET A 84 4.29 -8.12 -5.02
CA MET A 84 3.95 -7.38 -6.24
C MET A 84 4.83 -7.77 -7.43
N CYS A 85 6.09 -8.11 -7.19
CA CYS A 85 6.96 -8.61 -8.25
C CYS A 85 6.48 -10.00 -8.71
N ASN A 86 6.38 -10.97 -7.80
CA ASN A 86 5.90 -12.30 -8.13
C ASN A 86 5.26 -13.00 -6.93
N SER A 87 3.93 -12.92 -6.85
CA SER A 87 3.13 -13.54 -5.78
C SER A 87 3.31 -15.07 -5.66
N LYS A 88 3.64 -15.78 -6.74
CA LYS A 88 3.83 -17.25 -6.73
C LYS A 88 5.13 -17.66 -6.08
N ASP A 89 6.16 -16.81 -6.14
CA ASP A 89 7.43 -17.06 -5.47
C ASP A 89 7.44 -16.42 -4.08
N ALA A 90 6.85 -15.22 -3.95
CA ALA A 90 6.67 -14.54 -2.68
C ALA A 90 5.93 -15.40 -1.64
N ILE A 91 4.87 -16.11 -2.02
CA ILE A 91 4.17 -16.98 -1.06
C ILE A 91 5.07 -18.07 -0.50
N LYS A 92 6.02 -18.59 -1.29
CA LYS A 92 6.96 -19.63 -0.84
C LYS A 92 8.00 -19.05 0.10
N GLU A 93 8.54 -17.90 -0.26
CA GLU A 93 9.54 -17.17 0.52
C GLU A 93 8.96 -16.73 1.87
N LEU A 94 7.85 -15.99 1.85
CA LEU A 94 7.24 -15.39 3.03
C LEU A 94 6.64 -16.41 4.01
N THR A 95 6.34 -17.63 3.54
CA THR A 95 5.89 -18.73 4.41
C THR A 95 6.98 -19.72 4.76
N GLY A 96 8.15 -19.66 4.11
CA GLY A 96 9.19 -20.69 4.18
C GLY A 96 8.78 -22.05 3.59
N ASN A 97 7.64 -22.16 2.92
CA ASN A 97 7.15 -23.39 2.31
C ASN A 97 7.34 -23.36 0.78
N ALA A 98 8.33 -24.11 0.28
CA ALA A 98 8.65 -24.18 -1.15
C ALA A 98 7.49 -24.67 -2.04
N LYS A 99 6.48 -25.35 -1.46
CA LYS A 99 5.30 -25.87 -2.18
C LYS A 99 4.08 -24.97 -2.06
N ALA A 100 4.18 -23.84 -1.35
CA ALA A 100 3.05 -22.95 -1.10
C ALA A 100 2.48 -22.37 -2.39
N LYS A 101 1.15 -22.18 -2.40
CA LYS A 101 0.39 -21.71 -3.55
C LYS A 101 -0.49 -20.52 -3.17
N THR A 102 -0.59 -19.57 -4.09
CA THR A 102 -1.55 -18.46 -4.02
C THR A 102 -2.48 -18.49 -5.24
N LYS A 103 -3.69 -17.95 -5.10
CA LYS A 103 -4.62 -17.77 -6.24
C LYS A 103 -4.26 -16.54 -7.08
N MET A 104 -3.56 -15.57 -6.49
CA MET A 104 -3.15 -14.36 -7.20
C MET A 104 -2.14 -14.69 -8.29
N ALA A 105 -2.32 -14.11 -9.48
CA ALA A 105 -1.36 -14.21 -10.57
C ALA A 105 -0.14 -13.29 -10.30
N PRO A 106 1.04 -13.57 -10.86
CA PRO A 106 2.19 -12.66 -10.79
C PRO A 106 1.86 -11.31 -11.45
N GLN A 107 2.07 -10.21 -10.73
CA GLN A 107 1.78 -8.86 -11.26
C GLN A 107 2.98 -8.23 -11.98
N LYS A 108 4.19 -8.77 -11.75
CA LYS A 108 5.44 -8.34 -12.41
C LYS A 108 5.72 -6.85 -12.21
N ILE A 109 5.37 -6.33 -11.04
CA ILE A 109 5.75 -4.97 -10.60
C ILE A 109 7.00 -5.13 -9.73
N CYS A 110 8.16 -5.15 -10.38
CA CYS A 110 9.46 -5.36 -9.74
C CYS A 110 10.31 -4.09 -9.66
N ASP A 111 9.90 -3.02 -10.35
CA ASP A 111 10.53 -1.71 -10.25
C ASP A 111 10.19 -1.06 -8.90
N ALA A 112 11.21 -0.51 -8.23
CA ALA A 112 11.07 0.01 -6.87
C ALA A 112 10.16 1.24 -6.81
N ALA A 113 10.25 2.16 -7.78
CA ALA A 113 9.42 3.35 -7.82
C ALA A 113 7.94 2.99 -8.09
N ALA A 114 7.68 2.05 -9.00
CA ALA A 114 6.34 1.53 -9.23
C ALA A 114 5.76 0.82 -8.00
N GLN A 115 6.59 0.10 -7.23
CA GLN A 115 6.16 -0.48 -5.96
C GLN A 115 5.86 0.59 -4.90
N ASP A 116 6.67 1.66 -4.83
CA ASP A 116 6.45 2.80 -3.93
C ASP A 116 5.12 3.48 -4.21
N GLU A 117 4.78 3.68 -5.48
CA GLU A 117 3.49 4.24 -5.89
C GLU A 117 2.32 3.39 -5.37
N VAL A 118 2.38 2.07 -5.55
CA VAL A 118 1.32 1.16 -5.08
C VAL A 118 1.24 1.16 -3.56
N ILE A 119 2.37 1.08 -2.87
CA ILE A 119 2.41 1.06 -1.39
C ILE A 119 1.88 2.39 -0.84
N ALA A 120 2.25 3.53 -1.43
CA ALA A 120 1.72 4.83 -1.05
C ALA A 120 0.20 4.90 -1.24
N ALA A 121 -0.31 4.41 -2.38
CA ALA A 121 -1.74 4.34 -2.63
C ALA A 121 -2.48 3.44 -1.61
N LEU A 122 -1.88 2.31 -1.21
CA LEU A 122 -2.43 1.42 -0.19
C LEU A 122 -2.43 2.04 1.21
N LYS A 123 -1.40 2.82 1.57
CA LYS A 123 -1.32 3.53 2.85
C LYS A 123 -2.30 4.70 2.95
N ALA A 124 -2.75 5.21 1.81
CA ALA A 124 -3.68 6.33 1.73
C ALA A 124 -5.17 5.91 1.83
N ILE A 125 -5.49 4.61 1.84
CA ILE A 125 -6.87 4.09 1.81
C ILE A 125 -7.33 3.37 3.08
#